data_AF-A0A3A2ZFE9-F1
#
_entry.id   AF-A0A3A2ZFE9-F1
#
_cell.length_a   1.000
_cell.length_b   1.000
_cell.length_c   1.000
_cell.angle_alpha   90.00
_cell.angle_beta   90.00
_cell.angle_gamma   90.00
#
_symmetry.space_group_name_H-M   'P 1'
#
loop_
_entity.id
_entity.type
_entity.pdbx_description
1 polymer ?
#
loop_
_entity_poly.entity_id
_entity_poly.type
_entity_poly.pdbx_seq_one_letter_code
_entity_poly.pdbx_strand_id
1 'polypeptide(L)'
;MPESGVPNHCVTDSVAVNDFATLTIMSNANLFDIHLARADIQGTHFETLYEQHLEKFTTNDEIIAHEDDLPEDEEEFNDFCDWLIEPCAVQIRQPAPELHGEITLQHFAFPKSHSLKLVPDGNGLKAIHIKSSSFKNSLSTEPIGKLCLPSSIRRICATQALIFPDPSGTYDYTCDVPRRVYVTGQEKFFKPITTSKDFEREVLKLNRMIEFDLPGRINVPELFGIVVSEDGLSAIGMLLN
;
A
#
# COMPACT_ATOMS: atom_id res chain seq x y z
N MET A 1 -15.45 -24.57 6.43
CA MET A 1 -14.58 -24.03 5.37
C MET A 1 -13.17 -24.15 5.90
N PRO A 2 -12.19 -24.75 5.20
CA PRO A 2 -10.82 -24.39 5.50
C PRO A 2 -10.66 -22.97 4.94
N GLU A 3 -10.71 -21.99 5.85
CA GLU A 3 -10.21 -20.65 5.60
C GLU A 3 -8.81 -20.81 5.01
N SER A 4 -8.54 -20.18 3.87
CA SER A 4 -7.19 -20.15 3.33
C SER A 4 -6.25 -19.73 4.47
N GLY A 5 -5.13 -20.45 4.64
CA GLY A 5 -4.19 -20.16 5.74
C GLY A 5 -3.49 -18.79 5.58
N VAL A 6 -3.88 -17.99 4.60
CA VAL A 6 -3.27 -16.70 4.27
C VAL A 6 -3.76 -15.66 5.29
N PRO A 7 -2.85 -14.93 5.97
CA PRO A 7 -3.23 -13.80 6.81
C PRO A 7 -4.00 -12.73 6.02
N ASN A 8 -4.83 -11.94 6.70
CA ASN A 8 -5.53 -10.84 6.03
C ASN A 8 -4.53 -9.87 5.38
N HIS A 9 -4.85 -9.41 4.17
CA HIS A 9 -3.94 -8.61 3.37
C HIS A 9 -4.69 -7.74 2.36
N CYS A 10 -4.00 -6.73 1.86
CA CYS A 10 -4.44 -5.87 0.76
C CYS A 10 -3.35 -5.87 -0.32
N VAL A 11 -3.72 -6.09 -1.58
CA VAL A 11 -2.83 -5.92 -2.72
C VAL A 11 -2.64 -4.42 -2.97
N THR A 12 -1.39 -3.95 -2.93
CA THR A 12 -1.07 -2.52 -3.10
C THR A 12 -0.45 -2.21 -4.45
N ASP A 13 0.15 -3.20 -5.10
CA ASP A 13 0.78 -3.08 -6.42
C ASP A 13 0.89 -4.47 -7.05
N SER A 14 0.70 -4.57 -8.36
CA SER A 14 0.70 -5.83 -9.07
C SER A 14 1.14 -5.63 -10.50
N VAL A 15 2.05 -6.48 -10.96
CA VAL A 15 2.51 -6.51 -12.35
C VAL A 15 2.53 -7.96 -12.82
N ALA A 16 1.90 -8.24 -13.95
CA ALA A 16 1.92 -9.55 -14.58
C ALA A 16 2.24 -9.39 -16.07
N VAL A 17 3.33 -10.02 -16.51
CA VAL A 17 3.80 -10.02 -17.91
C VAL A 17 4.33 -11.38 -18.29
N ASN A 18 4.49 -11.69 -19.57
CA ASN A 18 4.93 -13.00 -20.05
C ASN A 18 6.18 -13.58 -19.36
N ASP A 19 7.11 -12.73 -18.94
CA ASP A 19 8.39 -13.16 -18.33
C ASP A 19 8.33 -13.31 -16.81
N PHE A 20 7.44 -12.58 -16.11
CA PHE A 20 7.38 -12.57 -14.66
C PHE A 20 6.09 -11.96 -14.13
N ALA A 21 5.75 -12.31 -12.89
CA ALA A 21 4.79 -11.60 -12.08
C ALA A 21 5.42 -11.09 -10.78
N THR A 22 5.02 -9.90 -10.38
CA THR A 22 5.31 -9.33 -9.07
C THR A 22 4.03 -8.86 -8.40
N LEU A 23 3.89 -9.16 -7.12
CA LEU A 23 2.76 -8.74 -6.31
C LEU A 23 3.27 -8.13 -5.02
N THR A 24 2.86 -6.89 -4.73
CA THR A 24 3.11 -6.25 -3.44
C THR A 24 1.83 -6.28 -2.63
N ILE A 25 1.91 -6.85 -1.43
CA ILE A 25 0.80 -6.86 -0.48
C ILE A 25 1.19 -6.20 0.83
N MET A 26 0.22 -5.60 1.50
CA MET A 26 0.31 -5.15 2.87
C MET A 26 -0.46 -6.12 3.76
N SER A 27 0.17 -6.64 4.82
CA SER A 27 -0.46 -7.52 5.80
C SER A 27 0.06 -7.18 7.19
N ASN A 28 -0.84 -6.85 8.12
CA ASN A 28 -0.53 -6.41 9.49
C ASN A 28 0.63 -5.40 9.54
N ALA A 29 0.53 -4.29 8.80
CA ALA A 29 1.55 -3.24 8.67
C ALA A 29 2.95 -3.69 8.21
N ASN A 30 3.05 -4.85 7.59
CA ASN A 30 4.26 -5.33 6.92
C ASN A 30 4.01 -5.46 5.43
N LEU A 31 5.02 -5.14 4.63
CA LEU A 31 4.95 -5.19 3.19
C LEU A 31 5.63 -6.46 2.68
N PHE A 32 4.99 -7.17 1.78
CA PHE A 32 5.54 -8.35 1.14
C PHE A 32 5.58 -8.14 -0.35
N ASP A 33 6.75 -8.37 -0.93
CA ASP A 33 7.01 -8.25 -2.36
C ASP A 33 7.26 -9.66 -2.90
N ILE A 34 6.27 -10.22 -3.57
CA ILE A 34 6.20 -11.59 -4.04
C ILE A 34 6.62 -11.61 -5.52
N HIS A 35 7.59 -12.44 -5.85
CA HIS A 35 8.16 -12.56 -7.19
C HIS A 35 8.00 -13.97 -7.74
N LEU A 36 7.49 -14.08 -8.96
CA LEU A 36 7.52 -15.30 -9.75
C LEU A 36 8.13 -14.99 -11.12
N ALA A 37 9.34 -15.50 -11.39
CA ALA A 37 9.89 -15.41 -12.74
C ALA A 37 9.53 -16.68 -13.52
N ARG A 38 9.13 -16.52 -14.78
CA ARG A 38 8.80 -17.65 -15.65
C ARG A 38 9.98 -18.62 -15.81
N ALA A 39 11.20 -18.10 -15.82
CA ALA A 39 12.42 -18.90 -15.86
C ALA A 39 12.54 -19.91 -14.69
N ASP A 40 11.93 -19.64 -13.53
CA ASP A 40 11.97 -20.53 -12.37
C ASP A 40 10.96 -21.68 -12.46
N ILE A 41 9.92 -21.52 -13.30
CA ILE A 41 8.87 -22.53 -13.52
C ILE A 41 8.96 -23.19 -14.90
N GLN A 42 9.97 -22.83 -15.70
CA GLN A 42 10.11 -23.28 -17.08
C GLN A 42 10.20 -24.81 -17.16
N GLY A 43 9.43 -25.39 -18.10
CA GLY A 43 9.35 -26.83 -18.30
C GLY A 43 8.59 -27.59 -17.21
N THR A 44 7.94 -26.88 -16.28
CA THR A 44 7.05 -27.46 -15.27
C THR A 44 5.59 -27.18 -15.63
N HIS A 45 4.65 -27.90 -15.00
CA HIS A 45 3.22 -27.63 -15.19
C HIS A 45 2.80 -26.22 -14.72
N PHE A 46 3.57 -25.57 -13.85
CA PHE A 46 3.30 -24.21 -13.40
C PHE A 46 3.50 -23.18 -14.52
N GLU A 47 4.39 -23.44 -15.49
CA GLU A 47 4.52 -22.57 -16.67
C GLU A 47 3.21 -22.53 -17.46
N THR A 48 2.59 -23.68 -17.69
CA THR A 48 1.29 -23.76 -18.37
C THR A 48 0.18 -23.11 -17.57
N LEU A 49 0.15 -23.28 -16.24
CA LEU A 49 -0.82 -22.59 -15.38
C LEU A 49 -0.65 -21.07 -15.45
N TYR A 50 0.60 -20.59 -15.42
CA TYR A 50 0.93 -19.18 -15.52
C TYR A 50 0.42 -18.58 -16.84
N GLU A 51 0.68 -19.24 -17.97
CA GLU A 51 0.17 -18.84 -19.29
C GLU A 51 -1.36 -18.82 -19.32
N GLN A 52 -2.00 -19.86 -18.79
CA GLN A 52 -3.46 -19.94 -18.73
C GLN A 52 -4.06 -18.80 -17.92
N HIS A 53 -3.46 -18.43 -16.78
CA HIS A 53 -3.92 -17.27 -16.02
C HIS A 53 -3.78 -15.99 -16.84
N LEU A 54 -2.61 -15.74 -17.43
CA LEU A 54 -2.38 -14.54 -18.24
C LEU A 54 -3.39 -14.44 -19.40
N GLU A 55 -3.68 -15.53 -20.12
CA GLU A 55 -4.63 -15.54 -21.23
C GLU A 55 -6.06 -15.11 -20.84
N LYS A 56 -6.44 -15.28 -19.57
CA LYS A 56 -7.80 -14.95 -19.11
C LYS A 56 -8.02 -13.45 -18.92
N PHE A 57 -6.97 -12.71 -18.61
CA PHE A 57 -7.07 -11.29 -18.28
C PHE A 57 -6.14 -10.38 -19.09
N THR A 58 -5.27 -10.95 -19.94
CA THR A 58 -4.47 -10.18 -20.92
C THR A 58 -4.90 -10.57 -22.32
N THR A 59 -5.21 -9.59 -23.18
CA THR A 59 -5.64 -9.87 -24.56
C THR A 59 -4.56 -9.71 -25.62
N ASN A 60 -3.44 -9.01 -25.36
CA ASN A 60 -2.26 -8.95 -26.25
C ASN A 60 -1.12 -8.14 -25.59
N ASP A 61 -0.03 -8.77 -25.11
CA ASP A 61 1.23 -8.12 -24.68
C ASP A 61 1.11 -6.87 -23.75
N GLU A 62 -0.07 -6.60 -23.22
CA GLU A 62 -0.37 -5.44 -22.40
C GLU A 62 0.11 -5.70 -20.98
N ILE A 63 1.03 -4.84 -20.55
CA ILE A 63 1.52 -4.81 -19.19
C ILE A 63 0.36 -4.33 -18.33
N ILE A 64 -0.23 -5.21 -17.52
CA ILE A 64 -1.08 -4.76 -16.42
C ILE A 64 -0.12 -4.27 -15.34
N ALA A 65 0.17 -2.97 -15.36
CA ALA A 65 1.03 -2.32 -14.36
C ALA A 65 0.25 -1.41 -13.40
N HIS A 66 -0.98 -1.01 -13.74
CA HIS A 66 -1.72 0.03 -13.03
C HIS A 66 -3.22 -0.28 -12.91
N GLU A 67 -3.88 0.35 -11.93
CA GLU A 67 -5.34 0.25 -11.72
C GLU A 67 -6.16 0.60 -12.98
N ASP A 68 -5.63 1.46 -13.85
CA ASP A 68 -6.27 1.89 -15.11
C ASP A 68 -6.16 0.84 -16.23
N ASP A 69 -5.30 -0.18 -16.07
CA ASP A 69 -5.08 -1.28 -17.01
C ASP A 69 -5.68 -2.60 -16.49
N LEU A 70 -6.49 -2.55 -15.43
CA LEU A 70 -7.14 -3.75 -14.91
C LEU A 70 -8.11 -4.33 -15.96
N PRO A 71 -8.13 -5.67 -16.11
CA PRO A 71 -9.03 -6.34 -17.04
C PRO A 71 -10.49 -6.00 -16.72
N GLU A 72 -11.36 -6.07 -17.75
CA GLU A 72 -12.82 -5.96 -17.54
C GLU A 72 -13.37 -7.03 -16.55
N ASP A 73 -12.60 -8.09 -16.32
CA ASP A 73 -12.91 -9.18 -15.39
C ASP A 73 -11.94 -9.18 -14.19
N GLU A 74 -12.28 -8.38 -13.17
CA GLU A 74 -11.54 -8.27 -11.91
C GLU A 74 -11.46 -9.62 -11.15
N GLU A 75 -12.40 -10.54 -11.38
CA GLU A 75 -12.46 -11.84 -10.68
C GLU A 75 -11.29 -12.75 -11.07
N GLU A 76 -11.01 -12.88 -12.37
CA GLU A 76 -9.92 -13.73 -12.88
C GLU A 76 -8.53 -13.19 -12.50
N PHE A 77 -8.38 -11.87 -12.37
CA PHE A 77 -7.14 -11.27 -11.88
C PHE A 77 -6.94 -11.49 -10.37
N ASN A 78 -8.02 -11.40 -9.59
CA ASN A 78 -7.97 -11.70 -8.16
C ASN A 78 -7.63 -13.18 -7.92
N ASP A 79 -8.20 -14.11 -8.70
CA ASP A 79 -7.85 -15.53 -8.66
C ASP A 79 -6.36 -15.77 -8.94
N PHE A 80 -5.77 -15.03 -9.89
CA PHE A 80 -4.34 -15.08 -10.15
C PHE A 80 -3.50 -14.53 -8.99
N CYS A 81 -3.92 -13.43 -8.39
CA CYS A 81 -3.25 -12.89 -7.21
C CYS A 81 -3.29 -13.91 -6.06
N ASP A 82 -4.45 -14.51 -5.79
CA ASP A 82 -4.62 -15.52 -4.76
C ASP A 82 -3.72 -16.74 -5.00
N TRP A 83 -3.59 -17.19 -6.25
CA TRP A 83 -2.68 -18.28 -6.62
C TRP A 83 -1.20 -17.97 -6.31
N LEU A 84 -0.77 -16.70 -6.43
CA LEU A 84 0.58 -16.28 -6.04
C LEU A 84 0.75 -16.13 -4.51
N ILE A 85 -0.32 -15.74 -3.80
CA ILE A 85 -0.28 -15.45 -2.36
C ILE A 85 -0.37 -16.72 -1.53
N GLU A 86 -1.18 -17.70 -1.93
CA GLU A 86 -1.44 -18.93 -1.17
C GLU A 86 -0.14 -19.67 -0.77
N PRO A 87 0.85 -19.88 -1.66
CA PRO A 87 2.14 -20.49 -1.31
C PRO A 87 2.98 -19.68 -0.30
N CYS A 88 2.66 -18.40 -0.12
CA CYS A 88 3.38 -17.47 0.75
C CYS A 88 2.83 -17.45 2.19
N ALA A 89 1.67 -18.07 2.44
CA ALA A 89 0.93 -17.96 3.72
C ALA A 89 1.80 -18.11 4.99
N VAL A 90 2.68 -19.12 5.02
CA VAL A 90 3.57 -19.38 6.17
C VAL A 90 4.57 -18.24 6.37
N GLN A 91 5.14 -17.73 5.28
CA GLN A 91 6.16 -16.68 5.32
C GLN A 91 5.57 -15.29 5.55
N ILE A 92 4.27 -15.11 5.28
CA ILE A 92 3.53 -13.90 5.65
C ILE A 92 3.22 -13.93 7.15
N ARG A 93 2.71 -15.06 7.66
CA ARG A 93 2.25 -15.17 9.06
C ARG A 93 3.35 -14.98 10.09
N GLN A 94 4.57 -15.47 9.83
CA GLN A 94 5.68 -15.38 10.79
C GLN A 94 6.09 -13.94 11.13
N PRO A 95 6.37 -13.07 10.15
CA PRO A 95 6.75 -11.68 10.41
C PRO A 95 5.56 -10.74 10.66
N ALA A 96 4.34 -11.10 10.23
CA ALA A 96 3.14 -10.30 10.36
C ALA A 96 2.09 -10.98 11.28
N PRO A 97 2.40 -11.21 12.58
CA PRO A 97 1.39 -11.71 13.51
C PRO A 97 0.26 -10.69 13.66
N GLU A 98 -0.92 -11.14 14.09
CA GLU A 98 -2.05 -10.26 14.39
C GLU A 98 -1.60 -9.11 15.31
N LEU A 99 -1.78 -7.88 14.84
CA LEU A 99 -1.42 -6.70 15.60
C LEU A 99 -2.51 -6.42 16.64
N HIS A 100 -2.11 -6.40 17.91
CA HIS A 100 -2.99 -6.02 19.03
C HIS A 100 -2.67 -4.61 19.58
N GLY A 101 -2.04 -3.76 18.77
CA GLY A 101 -1.52 -2.45 19.21
C GLY A 101 -1.79 -1.33 18.23
N GLU A 102 -1.52 -0.10 18.68
CA GLU A 102 -1.66 1.11 17.88
C GLU A 102 -0.62 1.15 16.77
N ILE A 103 -1.05 1.43 15.53
CA ILE A 103 -0.17 1.56 14.36
C ILE A 103 0.00 3.05 14.09
N THR A 104 1.24 3.53 14.02
CA THR A 104 1.51 4.92 13.64
C THR A 104 1.49 5.06 12.11
N LEU A 105 1.19 6.26 11.60
CA LEU A 105 1.39 6.56 10.17
C LEU A 105 2.84 6.36 9.75
N GLN A 106 3.81 6.61 10.64
CA GLN A 106 5.22 6.34 10.35
C GLN A 106 5.44 4.86 10.05
N HIS A 107 4.93 3.98 10.92
CA HIS A 107 5.10 2.54 10.75
C HIS A 107 4.36 2.02 9.52
N PHE A 108 3.15 2.54 9.27
CA PHE A 108 2.39 2.16 8.09
C PHE A 108 3.09 2.60 6.81
N ALA A 109 3.46 3.88 6.68
CA ALA A 109 4.04 4.47 5.46
C ALA A 109 5.42 3.88 5.11
N PHE A 110 6.20 3.53 6.14
CA PHE A 110 7.54 2.94 6.02
C PHE A 110 7.57 1.57 6.71
N PRO A 111 6.83 0.58 6.18
CA PRO A 111 6.69 -0.71 6.82
C PRO A 111 7.99 -1.51 6.71
N LYS A 112 8.12 -2.57 7.51
CA LYS A 112 9.16 -3.58 7.23
C LYS A 112 8.78 -4.30 5.95
N SER A 113 9.73 -4.40 5.02
CA SER A 113 9.53 -5.07 3.74
C SER A 113 10.18 -6.45 3.72
N HIS A 114 9.47 -7.41 3.13
CA HIS A 114 9.91 -8.79 2.97
C HIS A 114 9.83 -9.17 1.50
N SER A 115 10.94 -9.57 0.89
CA SER A 115 10.94 -10.05 -0.49
C SER A 115 10.87 -11.58 -0.51
N LEU A 116 9.87 -12.09 -1.22
CA LEU A 116 9.58 -13.51 -1.39
C LEU A 116 9.74 -13.87 -2.86
N LYS A 117 10.32 -15.04 -3.11
CA LYS A 117 10.40 -15.63 -4.44
C LYS A 117 9.66 -16.96 -4.43
N LEU A 118 8.81 -17.17 -5.42
CA LEU A 118 8.13 -18.44 -5.65
C LEU A 118 8.99 -19.35 -6.53
N VAL A 119 9.12 -20.60 -6.11
CA VAL A 119 9.84 -21.65 -6.85
C VAL A 119 9.04 -22.96 -6.82
N PRO A 120 9.15 -23.83 -7.83
CA PRO A 120 8.56 -25.16 -7.79
C PRO A 120 9.08 -26.00 -6.61
N ASP A 121 8.18 -26.67 -5.91
CA ASP A 121 8.47 -27.67 -4.87
C ASP A 121 7.50 -28.86 -5.02
N GLY A 122 7.91 -29.85 -5.80
CA GLY A 122 7.08 -31.02 -6.13
C GLY A 122 5.83 -30.62 -6.93
N ASN A 123 4.66 -30.80 -6.33
CA ASN A 123 3.37 -30.50 -6.95
C ASN A 123 2.83 -29.11 -6.56
N GLY A 124 3.58 -28.31 -5.79
CA GLY A 124 3.18 -26.95 -5.38
C GLY A 124 4.26 -25.91 -5.69
N LEU A 125 3.90 -24.64 -5.57
CA LEU A 125 4.86 -23.56 -5.43
C LEU A 125 5.25 -23.41 -3.95
N LYS A 126 6.44 -22.88 -3.71
CA LYS A 126 6.91 -22.55 -2.38
C LYS A 126 7.56 -21.17 -2.35
N ALA A 127 7.25 -20.40 -1.33
CA ALA A 127 7.90 -19.13 -1.06
C ALA A 127 9.23 -19.31 -0.31
N ILE A 128 10.28 -18.66 -0.82
CA ILE A 128 11.58 -18.51 -0.16
C ILE A 128 11.92 -17.03 0.01
N HIS A 129 12.57 -16.68 1.13
CA HIS A 129 13.06 -15.32 1.33
C HIS A 129 14.25 -15.03 0.42
N ILE A 130 14.22 -13.87 -0.22
CA ILE A 130 15.33 -13.33 -0.99
C ILE A 130 15.80 -12.02 -0.37
N LYS A 131 17.03 -11.62 -0.68
CA LYS A 131 17.50 -10.29 -0.30
C LYS A 131 16.66 -9.25 -1.03
N SER A 132 15.99 -8.40 -0.27
CA SER A 132 15.27 -7.28 -0.82
C SER A 132 16.22 -6.38 -1.61
N SER A 133 15.85 -6.07 -2.85
CA SER A 133 16.62 -5.23 -3.76
C SER A 133 16.25 -3.74 -3.63
N SER A 134 15.13 -3.41 -2.99
CA SER A 134 14.65 -2.03 -2.87
C SER A 134 13.83 -1.81 -1.60
N PHE A 135 14.02 -0.63 -1.01
CA PHE A 135 13.13 -0.11 0.03
C PHE A 135 11.81 0.31 -0.62
N LYS A 136 10.70 -0.30 -0.20
CA LYS A 136 9.35 0.01 -0.69
C LYS A 136 8.53 0.66 0.42
N ASN A 137 7.94 1.81 0.12
CA ASN A 137 6.96 2.46 0.98
C ASN A 137 5.57 1.92 0.67
N SER A 138 4.68 1.87 1.65
CA SER A 138 3.27 1.55 1.40
C SER A 138 2.46 2.75 0.90
N LEU A 139 2.95 3.97 1.17
CA LEU A 139 2.34 5.23 0.74
C LEU A 139 3.34 6.02 -0.09
N SER A 140 2.83 6.74 -1.09
CA SER A 140 3.64 7.72 -1.83
C SER A 140 4.13 8.82 -0.90
N THR A 141 5.40 9.21 -1.08
CA THR A 141 6.04 10.24 -0.26
C THR A 141 6.76 11.25 -1.14
N GLU A 142 6.76 12.50 -0.71
CA GLU A 142 7.43 13.58 -1.43
C GLU A 142 8.52 14.21 -0.56
N PRO A 143 9.76 14.38 -1.06
CA PRO A 143 10.78 15.09 -0.31
C PRO A 143 10.33 16.52 0.01
N ILE A 144 10.30 16.88 1.29
CA ILE A 144 9.84 18.21 1.76
C ILE A 144 10.61 19.33 1.07
N GLY A 145 11.92 19.16 0.84
CA GLY A 145 12.75 20.14 0.17
C GLY A 145 12.40 20.40 -1.30
N LYS A 146 11.59 19.54 -1.93
CA LYS A 146 11.09 19.75 -3.30
C LYS A 146 9.74 20.45 -3.34
N LEU A 147 9.03 20.53 -2.23
CA LEU A 147 7.70 21.14 -2.14
C LEU A 147 7.81 22.63 -1.84
N CYS A 148 7.07 23.46 -2.57
CA CYS A 148 7.07 24.91 -2.38
C CYS A 148 6.04 25.35 -1.33
N LEU A 149 6.14 24.79 -0.11
CA LEU A 149 5.20 25.03 0.98
C LEU A 149 5.69 26.14 1.94
N PRO A 150 4.82 27.11 2.31
CA PRO A 150 5.10 28.08 3.37
C PRO A 150 5.54 27.43 4.69
N SER A 151 6.45 28.10 5.41
CA SER A 151 6.88 27.67 6.74
C SER A 151 5.79 27.81 7.82
N SER A 152 4.73 28.57 7.53
CA SER A 152 3.55 28.71 8.40
C SER A 152 2.71 27.43 8.49
N ILE A 153 2.81 26.54 7.51
CA ILE A 153 2.06 25.29 7.51
C ILE A 153 2.58 24.39 8.63
N ARG A 154 1.67 24.02 9.54
CA ARG A 154 1.95 23.11 10.64
C ARG A 154 2.42 21.75 10.11
N ARG A 155 3.50 21.23 10.69
CA ARG A 155 4.03 19.90 10.41
C ARG A 155 3.76 18.98 11.60
N ILE A 156 3.21 17.81 11.32
CA ILE A 156 2.92 16.76 12.29
C ILE A 156 3.85 15.60 12.01
N CYS A 157 4.59 15.14 13.03
CA CYS A 157 5.43 13.97 12.88
C CYS A 157 4.55 12.71 12.77
N ALA A 158 4.83 11.85 11.79
CA ALA A 158 4.04 10.66 11.53
C ALA A 158 4.03 9.64 12.69
N THR A 159 5.03 9.70 13.58
CA THR A 159 5.06 8.88 14.81
C THR A 159 4.03 9.34 15.86
N GLN A 160 3.51 10.56 15.72
CA GLN A 160 2.48 11.13 16.60
C GLN A 160 1.05 10.94 16.07
N ALA A 161 0.91 10.35 14.88
CA ALA A 161 -0.37 10.10 14.24
C ALA A 161 -0.68 8.61 14.30
N LEU A 162 -1.63 8.24 15.17
CA LEU A 162 -2.07 6.85 15.34
C LEU A 162 -3.21 6.57 14.38
N ILE A 163 -3.15 5.48 13.63
CA ILE A 163 -4.23 5.07 12.74
C ILE A 163 -5.45 4.69 13.57
N PHE A 164 -6.60 5.24 13.20
CA PHE A 164 -7.87 4.94 13.86
C PHE A 164 -8.34 3.54 13.44
N PRO A 165 -8.51 2.59 14.39
CA PRO A 165 -9.13 1.31 14.09
C PRO A 165 -10.61 1.55 13.75
N ASP A 166 -11.08 1.04 12.61
CA ASP A 166 -12.50 1.14 12.28
C ASP A 166 -13.29 0.06 13.04
N PRO A 167 -14.17 0.43 13.99
CA PRO A 167 -14.96 -0.54 14.74
C PRO A 167 -16.07 -1.20 13.90
N SER A 168 -16.36 -0.69 12.69
CA SER A 168 -17.45 -1.19 11.85
C SER A 168 -17.12 -2.45 11.06
N GLY A 169 -15.83 -2.83 10.98
CA GLY A 169 -15.36 -4.06 10.35
C GLY A 169 -15.30 -4.04 8.82
N THR A 170 -15.64 -2.92 8.16
CA THR A 170 -15.55 -2.76 6.69
C THR A 170 -14.19 -2.27 6.20
N TYR A 171 -13.27 -2.01 7.12
CA TYR A 171 -11.94 -1.45 6.86
C TYR A 171 -10.96 -2.11 7.81
N ASP A 172 -9.91 -2.71 7.27
CA ASP A 172 -8.83 -3.26 8.07
C ASP A 172 -7.68 -2.24 8.10
N TYR A 173 -7.60 -1.52 9.20
CA TYR A 173 -6.60 -0.50 9.48
C TYR A 173 -5.15 -1.01 9.49
N THR A 174 -4.96 -2.33 9.45
CA THR A 174 -3.65 -2.97 9.43
C THR A 174 -3.12 -3.22 8.01
N CYS A 175 -3.98 -3.25 6.99
CA CYS A 175 -3.57 -3.44 5.59
C CYS A 175 -4.08 -2.35 4.64
N ASP A 176 -5.22 -1.72 4.94
CA ASP A 176 -5.83 -0.71 4.09
C ASP A 176 -5.25 0.68 4.33
N VAL A 177 -5.19 1.48 3.26
CA VAL A 177 -4.71 2.88 3.31
C VAL A 177 -5.44 3.68 4.41
N PRO A 178 -4.73 4.27 5.38
CA PRO A 178 -5.32 5.05 6.47
C PRO A 178 -6.24 6.16 5.97
N ARG A 179 -7.41 6.28 6.59
CA ARG A 179 -8.38 7.35 6.31
C ARG A 179 -8.54 8.33 7.46
N ARG A 180 -8.30 7.87 8.69
CA ARG A 180 -8.49 8.62 9.93
C ARG A 180 -7.34 8.33 10.88
N VAL A 181 -6.91 9.34 11.61
CA VAL A 181 -5.84 9.24 12.59
C VAL A 181 -6.16 10.02 13.85
N TYR A 182 -5.62 9.57 14.98
CA TYR A 182 -5.55 10.34 16.21
C TYR A 182 -4.23 11.09 16.29
N VAL A 183 -4.34 12.42 16.41
CA VAL A 183 -3.21 13.32 16.67
C VAL A 183 -3.58 14.22 17.83
N THR A 184 -2.74 14.27 18.87
CA THR A 184 -2.95 15.14 20.04
C THR A 184 -4.33 14.95 20.71
N GLY A 185 -4.82 13.71 20.75
CA GLY A 185 -6.12 13.36 21.35
C GLY A 185 -7.34 13.80 20.54
N GLN A 186 -7.13 14.28 19.31
CA GLN A 186 -8.20 14.60 18.37
C GLN A 186 -8.10 13.72 17.15
N GLU A 187 -9.26 13.33 16.66
CA GLU A 187 -9.37 12.62 15.40
C GLU A 187 -9.22 13.61 14.23
N LYS A 188 -8.56 13.17 13.16
CA LYS A 188 -8.36 13.91 11.91
C LYS A 188 -8.54 12.98 10.72
N PHE A 189 -9.07 13.52 9.63
CA PHE A 189 -9.04 12.83 8.35
C PHE A 189 -7.62 12.88 7.80
N PHE A 190 -7.12 11.73 7.37
CA PHE A 190 -5.83 11.63 6.69
C PHE A 190 -6.06 11.46 5.20
N LYS A 191 -5.36 12.28 4.42
CA LYS A 191 -5.32 12.19 2.96
C LYS A 191 -3.86 11.95 2.53
N PRO A 192 -3.52 10.76 2.00
CA PRO A 192 -2.17 10.46 1.54
C PRO A 192 -1.83 11.29 0.29
N ILE A 193 -0.54 11.41 0.01
CA ILE A 193 -0.08 11.98 -1.26
C ILE A 193 -0.40 10.99 -2.38
N THR A 194 -0.96 11.48 -3.47
CA THR A 194 -1.08 10.74 -4.74
C THR A 194 -0.04 11.25 -5.73
N THR A 195 0.01 12.57 -5.92
CA THR A 195 1.03 13.25 -6.73
C THR A 195 1.55 14.49 -6.02
N SER A 196 2.85 14.80 -6.23
CA SER A 196 3.50 16.00 -5.71
C SER A 196 2.72 17.28 -6.03
N LYS A 197 2.27 17.43 -7.29
CA LYS A 197 1.62 18.64 -7.78
C LYS A 197 0.23 18.85 -7.18
N ASP A 198 -0.57 17.77 -7.09
CA ASP A 198 -1.91 17.87 -6.54
C ASP A 198 -1.86 18.12 -5.03
N PHE A 199 -0.94 17.44 -4.35
CA PHE A 199 -0.69 17.66 -2.93
C PHE A 199 -0.31 19.12 -2.64
N GLU A 200 0.71 19.65 -3.31
CA GLU A 200 1.18 21.02 -3.09
C GLU A 200 0.05 22.03 -3.36
N ARG A 201 -0.64 21.89 -4.49
CA ARG A 201 -1.74 22.78 -4.89
C ARG A 201 -2.85 22.80 -3.83
N GLU A 202 -3.24 21.63 -3.33
CA GLU A 202 -4.32 21.51 -2.34
C GLU A 202 -3.91 22.08 -0.98
N VAL A 203 -2.71 21.76 -0.48
CA VAL A 203 -2.19 22.32 0.76
C VAL A 203 -2.13 23.85 0.69
N LEU A 204 -1.62 24.42 -0.40
CA LEU A 204 -1.56 25.87 -0.60
C LEU A 204 -2.96 26.51 -0.64
N LYS A 205 -3.92 25.86 -1.30
CA LYS A 205 -5.29 26.35 -1.38
C LYS A 205 -5.94 26.39 0.01
N LEU A 206 -5.82 25.30 0.78
CA LEU A 206 -6.41 25.22 2.12
C LEU A 206 -5.72 26.17 3.11
N ASN A 207 -4.39 26.30 3.04
CA ASN A 207 -3.65 27.26 3.87
C ASN A 207 -4.11 28.70 3.61
N ARG A 208 -4.29 29.09 2.34
CA ARG A 208 -4.83 30.42 2.00
C ARG A 208 -6.23 30.64 2.56
N MET A 209 -7.09 29.61 2.54
CA MET A 209 -8.44 29.75 3.10
C MET A 209 -8.42 30.08 4.59
N ILE A 210 -7.50 29.45 5.35
CA ILE A 210 -7.27 29.75 6.77
C ILE A 210 -6.80 31.20 6.94
N GLU A 211 -5.86 31.65 6.12
CA GLU A 211 -5.35 33.04 6.17
C GLU A 211 -6.43 34.10 5.92
N PHE A 212 -7.49 33.75 5.17
CA PHE A 212 -8.64 34.62 4.90
C PHE A 212 -9.82 34.44 5.87
N ASP A 213 -9.68 33.65 6.94
CA ASP A 213 -10.75 33.37 7.92
C ASP A 213 -12.03 32.83 7.25
N LEU A 214 -11.85 32.00 6.22
CA LEU A 214 -12.93 31.38 5.45
C LEU A 214 -13.50 30.08 6.05
N PRO A 215 -12.72 29.24 6.77
CA PRO A 215 -13.29 28.08 7.46
C PRO A 215 -14.46 28.49 8.36
N GLY A 216 -15.59 27.78 8.27
CA GLY A 216 -16.83 28.10 8.99
C GLY A 216 -17.71 29.17 8.32
N ARG A 217 -17.20 29.92 7.34
CA ARG A 217 -18.01 30.80 6.47
C ARG A 217 -18.43 30.13 5.16
N ILE A 218 -17.62 29.18 4.71
CA ILE A 218 -17.87 28.31 3.55
C ILE A 218 -17.64 26.86 3.95
N ASN A 219 -18.39 25.94 3.34
CA ASN A 219 -18.28 24.51 3.63
C ASN A 219 -17.08 23.91 2.87
N VAL A 220 -15.89 24.07 3.44
CA VAL A 220 -14.63 23.50 2.92
C VAL A 220 -13.87 22.81 4.06
N PRO A 221 -13.15 21.72 3.78
CA PRO A 221 -12.27 21.10 4.78
C PRO A 221 -11.23 22.12 5.28
N GLU A 222 -10.89 22.04 6.56
CA GLU A 222 -9.85 22.88 7.15
C GLU A 222 -8.54 22.10 7.27
N LEU A 223 -7.44 22.68 6.80
CA LEU A 223 -6.12 22.06 6.93
C LEU A 223 -5.63 22.15 8.37
N PHE A 224 -5.48 21.01 9.03
CA PHE A 224 -4.85 20.92 10.35
C PHE A 224 -3.32 20.97 10.26
N GLY A 225 -2.75 20.36 9.21
CA GLY A 225 -1.31 20.35 8.95
C GLY A 225 -0.91 19.28 7.94
N ILE A 226 0.39 19.24 7.61
CA ILE A 226 0.96 18.16 6.80
C ILE A 226 1.63 17.12 7.69
N VAL A 227 1.55 15.85 7.29
CA VAL A 227 2.24 14.75 7.96
C VAL A 227 3.61 14.57 7.32
N VAL A 228 4.65 14.56 8.16
CA VAL A 228 6.04 14.36 7.74
C VAL A 228 6.63 13.12 8.42
N SER A 229 7.58 12.47 7.76
CA SER A 229 8.35 11.36 8.30
C SER A 229 9.06 11.72 9.61
N GLU A 230 9.48 10.70 10.35
CA GLU A 230 10.20 10.85 11.62
C GLU A 230 11.44 11.76 11.52
N ASP A 231 12.18 11.66 10.42
CA ASP A 231 13.35 12.52 10.13
C ASP A 231 12.96 13.93 9.61
N GLY A 232 11.68 14.17 9.36
CA GLY A 232 11.14 15.41 8.81
C GLY A 232 11.48 15.68 7.35
N LEU A 233 12.07 14.72 6.64
CA LEU A 233 12.56 14.91 5.26
C LEU A 233 11.52 14.62 4.20
N SER A 234 10.51 13.81 4.49
CA SER A 234 9.50 13.36 3.54
C SER A 234 8.09 13.72 4.01
N ALA A 235 7.28 14.29 3.14
CA ALA A 235 5.84 14.43 3.32
C ALA A 235 5.17 13.09 3.01
N ILE A 236 4.15 12.74 3.78
CA ILE A 236 3.35 11.51 3.60
C ILE A 236 1.91 11.84 3.18
N GLY A 237 1.39 12.99 3.64
CA GLY A 237 0.01 13.40 3.41
C GLY A 237 -0.37 14.66 4.17
N MET A 238 -1.67 14.93 4.23
CA MET A 238 -2.24 16.05 4.99
C MET A 238 -3.33 15.57 5.96
N LEU A 239 -3.53 16.37 7.01
CA LEU A 239 -4.59 16.19 7.99
C LEU A 239 -5.64 17.28 7.84
N LEU A 240 -6.90 16.86 7.85
CA LEU A 240 -8.05 17.74 7.73
C LEU A 240 -8.93 17.63 8.99
N ASN A 241 -9.56 18.74 9.37
CA ASN A 241 -10.64 18.77 10.37
C ASN A 241 -11.98 18.39 9.74
#